data_AF-A0A349B8Z3-F1
#
_entry.id   AF-A0A349B8Z3-F1
#
_cell.length_a   1.000
_cell.length_b   1.000
_cell.length_c   1.000
_cell.angle_alpha   90.00
_cell.angle_beta   90.00
_cell.angle_gamma   90.00
#
_symmetry.space_group_name_H-M   'P 1'
#
loop_
_entity.id
_entity.type
_entity.pdbx_description
1 polymer ?
#
loop_
_entity_poly.entity_id
_entity_poly.type
_entity_poly.pdbx_seq_one_letter_code
_entity_poly.pdbx_strand_id
1 'polypeptide(L)'
;GEVYSFSIPRRGQGAYRDAAPYVVAYVELDLPDGVGSDGPGPRIMTNLVDCDPWSVSVGDRVRAVFHPTERGVALVRFRPA
;
A
#
# COMPACT_ATOMS: atom_id res chain seq x y z
N GLY A 1 -4.19 -4.33 -7.75
CA GLY A 1 -4.98 -3.62 -6.73
C GLY A 1 -4.92 -2.13 -6.99
N GLU A 2 -5.70 -1.37 -6.23
CA GLU A 2 -5.91 0.06 -6.47
C GLU A 2 -5.86 0.84 -5.16
N VAL A 3 -5.30 2.05 -5.19
CA VAL A 3 -5.30 2.96 -4.02
C VAL A 3 -6.73 3.45 -3.78
N TYR A 4 -7.38 2.92 -2.74
CA TYR A 4 -8.71 3.36 -2.32
C TYR A 4 -8.66 4.69 -1.57
N SER A 5 -7.70 4.83 -0.65
CA SER A 5 -7.42 6.07 0.07
C SER A 5 -6.01 6.04 0.62
N PHE A 6 -5.44 7.21 0.91
CA PHE A 6 -4.09 7.29 1.47
C PHE A 6 -3.91 8.50 2.37
N SER A 7 -2.80 8.50 3.10
CA SER A 7 -2.32 9.62 3.89
C SER A 7 -0.80 9.69 3.78
N ILE A 8 -0.27 10.91 3.89
CA ILE A 8 1.17 11.17 3.89
C ILE A 8 1.57 11.69 5.28
N PRO A 9 1.95 10.81 6.23
CA PRO A 9 2.58 11.25 7.46
C PRO A 9 3.83 12.06 7.19
N ARG A 10 3.80 13.35 7.53
CA ARG A 10 4.95 14.27 7.41
C ARG A 10 5.89 14.23 8.62
N ARG A 11 5.45 13.60 9.71
CA ARG A 11 6.28 13.30 10.89
C ARG A 11 5.99 11.89 11.35
N GLY A 12 6.99 11.02 11.26
CA GLY A 12 6.93 9.67 11.80
C GLY A 12 7.15 9.66 13.32
N GLN A 13 6.78 8.55 13.96
CA GLN A 13 6.99 8.30 15.39
C GLN A 13 7.47 6.85 15.60
N GLY A 14 8.09 6.58 16.74
CA GLY A 14 8.58 5.25 17.08
C GLY A 14 9.53 4.69 16.02
N ALA A 15 9.28 3.47 15.55
CA ALA A 15 10.08 2.80 14.50
C ALA A 15 10.06 3.51 13.14
N TYR A 16 9.17 4.47 12.92
CA TYR A 16 9.03 5.22 11.67
C TYR A 16 9.53 6.66 11.76
N ARG A 17 10.21 7.04 12.85
CA ARG A 17 10.68 8.42 13.11
C ARG A 17 11.41 9.03 11.90
N ASP A 18 12.31 8.27 11.29
CA ASP A 18 13.19 8.74 10.21
C ASP A 18 12.67 8.37 8.81
N ALA A 19 11.46 7.82 8.71
CA ALA A 19 10.87 7.37 7.45
C ALA A 19 10.01 8.44 6.77
N ALA A 20 9.78 9.59 7.40
CA ALA A 20 8.91 10.63 6.85
C ALA A 20 9.58 11.47 5.75
N PRO A 21 8.84 11.89 4.70
CA PRO A 21 7.44 11.53 4.41
C PRO A 21 7.32 10.11 3.84
N TYR A 22 6.25 9.41 4.21
CA TYR A 22 5.90 8.11 3.62
C TYR A 22 4.40 8.04 3.32
N VAL A 23 3.98 7.06 2.52
CA VAL A 23 2.58 6.83 2.22
C VAL A 23 2.06 5.67 3.05
N VAL A 24 0.91 5.87 3.69
CA VAL A 24 0.08 4.80 4.24
C VAL A 24 -1.21 4.79 3.43
N ALA A 25 -1.53 3.68 2.79
CA ALA A 25 -2.67 3.54 1.91
C ALA A 25 -3.57 2.37 2.33
N TYR A 26 -4.86 2.55 2.10
CA TYR A 26 -5.78 1.43 1.93
C TYR A 26 -5.76 1.03 0.46
N VAL A 27 -5.33 -0.20 0.18
CA VAL A 27 -5.32 -0.77 -1.17
C VAL A 27 -6.49 -1.75 -1.29
N GLU A 28 -7.36 -1.54 -2.27
CA GLU A 28 -8.39 -2.51 -2.65
C GLU A 28 -7.77 -3.55 -3.60
N LEU A 29 -7.87 -4.82 -3.23
CA LEU A 29 -7.31 -5.92 -4.00
C LEU A 29 -8.28 -6.33 -5.11
N ASP A 30 -7.75 -6.74 -6.26
CA ASP A 30 -8.59 -7.24 -7.35
C ASP A 30 -9.22 -8.58 -6.93
N LEU A 31 -10.49 -8.80 -7.28
CA LEU A 31 -11.14 -10.08 -7.09
C LEU A 31 -10.62 -11.10 -8.13
N PRO A 32 -10.51 -12.38 -7.78
CA PRO A 32 -10.26 -13.43 -8.76
C PRO A 32 -11.40 -13.52 -9.77
N ASP A 33 -11.07 -13.80 -11.03
CA ASP A 33 -12.06 -14.06 -12.07
C ASP A 33 -13.05 -15.16 -11.61
N GLY A 34 -14.35 -14.89 -11.78
CA GLY A 34 -15.42 -15.87 -11.52
C GLY A 34 -15.98 -15.91 -10.09
N VAL A 35 -15.48 -15.11 -9.15
CA VAL A 35 -16.12 -14.90 -7.84
C VAL A 35 -16.95 -13.61 -7.90
N GLY A 36 -18.30 -13.72 -7.85
CA GLY A 36 -19.26 -12.62 -7.68
C GLY A 36 -18.70 -11.22 -7.98
N SER A 37 -18.46 -10.93 -9.27
CA SER A 37 -17.62 -9.81 -9.73
C SER A 37 -18.26 -8.43 -9.58
N ASP A 38 -19.43 -8.35 -8.95
CA ASP A 38 -20.22 -7.12 -8.88
C ASP A 38 -19.88 -6.27 -7.64
N GLY A 39 -18.91 -6.70 -6.82
CA GLY A 39 -18.55 -6.07 -5.55
C GLY A 39 -17.07 -5.67 -5.45
N PRO A 40 -16.74 -4.74 -4.53
CA PRO A 40 -15.35 -4.35 -4.26
C PRO A 40 -14.58 -5.49 -3.62
N GLY A 41 -13.28 -5.57 -3.91
CA GLY A 41 -12.39 -6.53 -3.27
C GLY A 41 -12.03 -6.17 -1.83
N PRO A 42 -11.34 -7.07 -1.10
CA PRO A 42 -10.88 -6.78 0.26
C PRO A 42 -9.87 -5.62 0.26
N ARG A 43 -9.90 -4.82 1.33
CA ARG A 43 -8.97 -3.71 1.53
C ARG A 43 -7.92 -4.04 2.57
N ILE A 44 -6.69 -3.66 2.29
CA ILE A 44 -5.55 -3.81 3.21
C ILE A 44 -4.89 -2.46 3.48
N MET A 45 -4.51 -2.22 4.74
CA MET A 45 -3.72 -1.06 5.11
C MET A 45 -2.23 -1.41 4.98
N THR A 46 -1.48 -0.65 4.19
CA THR A 46 -0.08 -0.93 3.89
C THR A 46 0.67 0.36 3.51
N ASN A 47 1.99 0.27 3.34
CA ASN A 47 2.79 1.36 2.81
C ASN A 47 2.91 1.27 1.28
N LEU A 48 2.87 2.41 0.60
CA LEU A 48 3.39 2.51 -0.76
C LEU A 48 4.89 2.83 -0.72
N VAL A 49 5.64 2.14 -1.57
CA VAL A 49 7.09 2.24 -1.71
C VAL A 49 7.46 2.40 -3.19
N ASP A 50 8.73 2.74 -3.45
CA ASP A 50 9.29 2.93 -4.79
C ASP A 50 8.57 4.03 -5.61
N CYS A 51 8.04 5.06 -4.93
CA CYS A 51 7.41 6.22 -5.56
C CYS A 51 7.62 7.49 -4.74
N ASP A 52 7.46 8.66 -5.38
CA ASP A 52 7.35 9.93 -4.67
C ASP A 52 6.02 9.96 -3.89
N PRO A 53 6.02 10.18 -2.56
CA PRO A 53 4.78 10.28 -1.79
C PRO A 53 3.79 11.32 -2.33
N TRP A 54 4.26 12.40 -2.96
CA TRP A 54 3.42 13.49 -3.46
C TRP A 54 2.79 13.20 -4.83
N SER A 55 3.23 12.14 -5.52
CA SER A 55 2.66 11.76 -6.82
C SER A 55 1.49 10.79 -6.71
N VAL A 56 1.20 10.27 -5.51
CA VAL A 56 0.16 9.26 -5.30
C VAL A 56 -1.24 9.88 -5.39
N SER A 57 -2.14 9.20 -6.08
CA SER A 57 -3.55 9.54 -6.22
C SER A 57 -4.47 8.36 -5.87
N VAL A 58 -5.69 8.67 -5.43
CA VAL A 58 -6.76 7.66 -5.35
C VAL A 58 -7.07 7.16 -6.75
N GLY A 59 -7.16 5.84 -6.91
CA GLY A 59 -7.31 5.19 -8.21
C GLY A 59 -6.01 4.66 -8.82
N ASP A 60 -4.84 4.98 -8.23
CA ASP A 60 -3.57 4.49 -8.76
C ASP A 60 -3.49 2.97 -8.68
N ARG A 61 -3.06 2.34 -9.79
CA ARG A 61 -2.83 0.90 -9.86
C ARG A 61 -1.52 0.55 -9.16
N VAL A 62 -1.59 -0.46 -8.30
CA VAL A 62 -0.46 -0.90 -7.49
C VAL A 62 -0.34 -2.42 -7.45
N ARG A 63 0.87 -2.90 -7.19
CA ARG A 63 1.21 -4.32 -7.02
C ARG A 63 1.99 -4.57 -5.74
N ALA A 64 1.76 -5.75 -5.16
CA ALA A 64 2.43 -6.16 -3.94
C ALA A 64 3.93 -6.37 -4.17
N VAL A 65 4.72 -5.96 -3.18
CA VAL A 65 6.14 -6.29 -3.01
C VAL A 65 6.35 -6.79 -1.59
N PHE A 66 7.28 -7.73 -1.44
CA PHE A 66 7.54 -8.41 -0.19
C PHE A 66 8.95 -8.08 0.27
N HIS A 67 9.06 -7.26 1.32
CA HIS A 67 10.36 -6.93 1.90
C HIS A 67 10.70 -7.90 3.04
N PRO A 68 11.95 -8.40 3.09
CA PRO A 68 12.40 -9.21 4.21
C PRO A 68 12.36 -8.39 5.50
N THR A 69 11.97 -9.02 6.60
CA THR A 69 12.13 -8.47 7.95
C THR A 69 13.22 -9.24 8.68
N GLU A 70 13.81 -8.64 9.72
CA GLU A 70 14.81 -9.28 10.58
C GLU A 70 14.33 -10.59 11.21
N ARG A 71 13.00 -10.80 11.30
CA ARG A 71 12.36 -12.01 11.82
C ARG A 71 11.99 -13.03 10.75
N GLY A 72 12.41 -12.82 9.50
CA GLY A 72 12.15 -13.75 8.38
C GLY A 72 10.71 -13.73 7.85
N VAL A 73 9.82 -12.91 8.42
CA VAL A 73 8.46 -12.72 7.89
C VAL A 73 8.50 -11.65 6.81
N ALA A 74 7.93 -11.91 5.64
CA ALA A 74 7.84 -10.90 4.59
C ALA A 74 6.80 -9.82 4.96
N LEU A 75 7.21 -8.55 4.98
CA LEU A 75 6.29 -7.43 5.13
C LEU A 75 5.71 -7.09 3.75
N VAL A 76 4.40 -7.24 3.60
CA VAL A 76 3.70 -6.85 2.38
C VAL A 76 3.61 -5.32 2.31
N ARG A 77 4.15 -4.77 1.21
CA ARG A 77 4.03 -3.37 0.79
C ARG A 77 3.56 -3.32 -0.65
N PHE A 78 3.28 -2.13 -1.16
CA PHE A 78 2.84 -1.96 -2.53
C PHE A 78 3.68 -0.92 -3.24
N ARG A 79 3.87 -1.07 -4.55
CA ARG A 79 4.49 -0.06 -5.41
C ARG A 79 3.58 0.22 -6.60
N PRO A 80 3.74 1.36 -7.29
CA PRO A 80 3.07 1.58 -8.57
C PRO A 80 3.24 0.38 -9.51
N ALA A 81 2.15 0.03 -10.20
CA ALA A 81 2.10 -1.12 -11.11
C ALA A 81 3.10 -0.96 -12.26
#